data_AF-A0A9P4HDS6-F1
#
_entry.id   AF-A0A9P4HDS6-F1
#
_cell.length_a   1.000
_cell.length_b   1.000
_cell.length_c   1.000
_cell.angle_alpha   90.00
_cell.angle_beta   90.00
_cell.angle_gamma   90.00
#
_symmetry.space_group_name_H-M   'P 1'
#
loop_
_entity.id
_entity.type
_entity.pdbx_description
1 polymer ?
#
loop_
_entity_poly.entity_id
_entity_poly.type
_entity_poly.pdbx_seq_one_letter_code
_entity_poly.pdbx_strand_id
1 'polypeptide(L)'
;NPELIYRANHVPQQSPSCLEEYGEANILTYFRTHMPVINPTDKDETLPNFDFGSIVEDATRLSKTIDMVDENKDFLAQIIYGVTNPSLAHPGVADLTSNREMAALLIIRHFKKYVGHVLPPLQPSRDLQANHEQVVQAEINAGRRPSLVSYPNW
;
A
#
# COMPACT_ATOMS: atom_id res chain seq x y z
N ASN A 1 23.85 -9.53 18.38
CA ASN A 1 23.36 -8.59 17.36
C ASN A 1 22.57 -9.42 16.36
N PRO A 2 21.24 -9.53 16.45
CA PRO A 2 20.48 -10.34 15.49
C PRO A 2 20.61 -9.69 14.10
N GLU A 3 21.11 -10.47 13.14
CA GLU A 3 21.19 -10.08 11.73
C GLU A 3 19.76 -10.02 11.17
N LEU A 4 19.14 -8.84 11.23
CA LEU A 4 17.82 -8.60 10.64
C LEU A 4 17.97 -8.38 9.13
N ILE A 5 18.33 -9.43 8.42
CA ILE A 5 18.45 -9.46 6.95
C ILE A 5 17.09 -9.08 6.34
N TYR A 6 17.08 -8.11 5.44
CA TYR A 6 15.88 -7.70 4.72
C TYR A 6 15.61 -8.72 3.61
N ARG A 7 14.56 -9.53 3.78
CA ARG A 7 14.09 -10.48 2.76
C ARG A 7 12.61 -10.25 2.48
N ALA A 8 12.30 -9.64 1.35
CA ALA A 8 10.92 -9.39 0.96
C ALA A 8 10.27 -10.68 0.45
N ASN A 9 9.65 -11.44 1.37
CA ASN A 9 8.91 -12.67 1.06
C ASN A 9 9.74 -13.76 0.33
N HIS A 10 11.05 -13.80 0.53
CA HIS A 10 11.94 -14.82 -0.02
C HIS A 10 12.18 -15.97 0.97
N VAL A 11 12.15 -17.21 0.49
CA VAL A 11 12.60 -18.36 1.31
C VAL A 11 14.12 -18.26 1.53
N PRO A 12 14.66 -18.76 2.67
CA PRO A 12 16.08 -18.62 3.00
C PRO A 12 17.06 -19.08 1.90
N GLN A 13 16.63 -19.99 1.03
CA GLN A 13 17.42 -20.55 -0.06
C GLN A 13 17.42 -19.72 -1.35
N GLN A 14 16.59 -18.68 -1.46
CA GLN A 14 16.58 -17.79 -2.63
C GLN A 14 17.69 -16.75 -2.54
N SER A 15 18.36 -16.50 -3.67
CA SER A 15 19.31 -15.40 -3.80
C SER A 15 18.61 -14.06 -3.56
N PRO A 16 19.27 -13.10 -2.87
CA PRO A 16 18.76 -11.75 -2.74
C PRO A 16 18.54 -11.11 -4.12
N SER A 17 17.47 -10.35 -4.24
CA SER A 17 17.24 -9.43 -5.35
C SER A 17 18.17 -8.22 -5.25
N CYS A 18 18.38 -7.52 -6.36
CA CYS A 18 19.20 -6.29 -6.39
C CYS A 18 18.72 -5.23 -5.39
N LEU A 19 17.40 -5.15 -5.14
CA LEU A 19 16.84 -4.24 -4.14
C LEU A 19 17.16 -4.68 -2.71
N GLU A 20 17.16 -5.98 -2.43
CA GLU A 20 17.55 -6.51 -1.13
C GLU A 20 19.03 -6.24 -0.84
N GLU A 21 19.91 -6.48 -1.82
CA GLU A 21 21.34 -6.17 -1.72
C GLU A 21 21.58 -4.66 -1.52
N TYR A 22 20.87 -3.81 -2.26
CA TYR A 22 20.96 -2.36 -2.10
C TYR A 22 20.44 -1.89 -0.73
N GLY A 23 19.33 -2.47 -0.26
CA GLY A 23 18.72 -2.18 1.03
C GLY A 23 19.66 -2.49 2.19
N GLU A 24 20.30 -3.66 2.16
CA GLU A 24 21.23 -4.10 3.21
C GLU A 24 22.57 -3.37 3.18
N ALA A 25 23.13 -3.11 2.00
CA ALA A 25 24.45 -2.46 1.91
C ALA A 25 24.38 -0.94 2.15
N ASN A 26 23.36 -0.27 1.61
CA ASN A 26 23.32 1.20 1.54
C ASN A 26 22.29 1.81 2.48
N ILE A 27 21.02 1.40 2.37
CA ILE A 27 19.93 2.00 3.14
C ILE A 27 20.11 1.73 4.63
N LEU A 28 20.37 0.47 4.99
CA LEU A 28 20.65 0.05 6.37
C LEU A 28 21.81 0.83 6.99
N THR A 29 22.92 0.96 6.28
CA THR A 29 24.10 1.70 6.75
C THR A 29 23.76 3.16 7.00
N TYR A 30 23.07 3.82 6.05
CA TYR A 30 22.65 5.22 6.19
C TYR A 30 21.72 5.43 7.40
N PHE A 31 20.72 4.57 7.58
CA PHE A 31 19.72 4.71 8.65
C PHE A 31 20.36 4.50 10.03
N ARG A 32 21.25 3.51 10.19
CA ARG A 32 21.94 3.29 11.47
C ARG A 32 22.83 4.45 11.87
N THR A 33 23.49 5.09 10.90
CA THR A 33 24.41 6.20 11.17
C THR A 33 23.68 7.52 11.39
N HIS A 34 22.57 7.76 10.67
CA HIS A 34 21.94 9.09 10.62
C HIS A 34 20.51 9.17 11.16
N MET A 35 19.88 8.04 11.51
CA MET A 35 18.53 7.99 12.08
C MET A 35 18.49 7.13 13.35
N PRO A 36 19.21 7.51 14.42
CA PRO A 36 19.18 6.77 15.68
C PRO A 36 17.81 6.89 16.36
N VAL A 37 17.45 5.90 17.18
CA VAL A 37 16.23 5.89 18.00
C VAL A 37 16.55 6.31 19.43
N ILE A 38 15.66 7.08 20.04
CA ILE A 38 15.77 7.41 21.47
C ILE A 38 15.58 6.13 22.27
N ASN A 39 16.48 5.86 23.22
CA ASN A 39 16.35 4.70 24.08
C ASN A 39 15.03 4.83 24.89
N PRO A 40 14.11 3.84 24.81
CA PRO A 40 12.84 3.90 25.51
C PRO A 40 12.98 3.89 27.04
N THR A 41 14.15 3.47 27.54
CA THR A 41 14.47 3.38 28.98
C THR A 41 15.24 4.60 29.48
N ASP A 42 16.06 5.22 28.63
CA ASP A 42 16.85 6.41 28.94
C ASP A 42 16.70 7.45 27.82
N LYS A 43 15.94 8.52 28.09
CA LYS A 43 15.60 9.51 27.04
C LYS A 43 16.79 10.38 26.61
N ASP A 44 17.89 10.36 27.36
CA ASP A 44 19.11 11.12 27.04
C ASP A 44 20.11 10.30 26.21
N GLU A 45 19.82 9.00 25.98
CA GLU A 45 20.62 8.11 25.16
C GLU A 45 19.97 7.85 23.79
N THR A 46 20.77 7.90 22.73
CA THR A 46 20.36 7.51 21.38
C THR A 46 21.03 6.19 21.00
N LEU A 47 20.23 5.21 20.57
CA LEU A 47 20.69 3.91 20.10
C LEU A 47 20.66 3.86 18.57
N PRO A 48 21.55 3.09 17.92
CA PRO A 48 21.41 2.79 16.51
C PRO A 48 20.03 2.17 16.24
N ASN A 49 19.37 2.58 15.16
CA ASN A 49 18.09 2.00 14.81
C ASN A 49 18.26 0.57 14.27
N PHE A 50 17.84 -0.42 15.06
CA PHE A 50 17.94 -1.83 14.71
C PHE A 50 16.65 -2.38 14.06
N ASP A 51 15.53 -1.65 14.06
CA ASP A 51 14.24 -2.07 13.50
C ASP A 51 14.08 -1.61 12.04
N PHE A 52 15.09 -1.89 11.21
CA PHE A 52 15.16 -1.37 9.83
C PHE A 52 14.51 -2.29 8.79
N GLY A 53 14.45 -3.61 9.05
CA GLY A 53 13.92 -4.58 8.10
C GLY A 53 12.46 -4.30 7.74
N SER A 54 11.65 -4.00 8.77
CA SER A 54 10.25 -3.59 8.64
C SER A 54 10.10 -2.29 7.84
N ILE A 55 10.91 -1.26 8.14
CA ILE A 55 10.88 0.04 7.44
C ILE A 55 11.20 -0.10 5.95
N VAL A 56 12.25 -0.85 5.61
CA VAL A 56 12.65 -1.06 4.20
C VAL A 56 11.61 -1.90 3.46
N GLU A 57 10.99 -2.88 4.13
CA GLU A 57 9.89 -3.66 3.58
C GLU A 57 8.66 -2.81 3.30
N ASP A 58 8.24 -2.00 4.25
CA ASP A 58 7.12 -1.07 4.11
C ASP A 58 7.38 -0.06 3.00
N ALA A 59 8.59 0.52 2.95
CA ALA A 59 8.98 1.46 1.89
C ALA A 59 8.98 0.82 0.50
N THR A 60 9.47 -0.42 0.39
CA THR A 60 9.47 -1.17 -0.87
C THR A 60 8.05 -1.51 -1.32
N ARG A 61 7.20 -1.97 -0.40
CA ARG A 61 5.79 -2.26 -0.68
C ARG A 61 5.05 -1.00 -1.11
N LEU A 62 5.29 0.12 -0.44
CA LEU A 62 4.74 1.41 -0.80
C LEU A 62 5.17 1.85 -2.20
N SER A 63 6.47 1.73 -2.52
CA SER A 63 6.99 2.06 -3.86
C SER A 63 6.30 1.22 -4.94
N LYS A 64 6.25 -0.10 -4.77
CA LYS A 64 5.58 -1.00 -5.74
C LYS A 64 4.09 -0.69 -5.90
N THR A 65 3.42 -0.33 -4.81
CA THR A 65 1.99 0.03 -4.86
C THR A 65 1.77 1.33 -5.62
N ILE A 66 2.66 2.31 -5.44
CA ILE A 66 2.63 3.56 -6.20
C ILE A 66 2.77 3.27 -7.69
N ASP A 67 3.76 2.44 -8.08
CA ASP A 67 3.97 2.09 -9.48
C ASP A 67 2.74 1.38 -10.06
N MET A 68 2.15 0.43 -9.33
CA MET A 68 0.91 -0.25 -9.75
C MET A 68 -0.25 0.71 -9.97
N VAL A 69 -0.45 1.70 -9.08
CA VAL A 69 -1.49 2.71 -9.24
C VAL A 69 -1.21 3.64 -10.42
N ASP A 70 0.05 4.00 -10.62
CA ASP A 70 0.45 4.88 -11.71
C ASP A 70 0.31 4.21 -13.08
N GLU A 71 0.55 2.88 -13.16
CA GLU A 71 0.42 2.07 -14.37
C GLU A 71 -1.01 1.58 -14.64
N ASN A 72 -1.79 1.33 -13.59
CA ASN A 72 -3.15 0.82 -13.69
C ASN A 72 -4.17 1.82 -13.14
N LYS A 73 -4.84 2.52 -14.06
CA LYS A 73 -5.90 3.48 -13.72
C LYS A 73 -7.02 2.84 -12.90
N ASP A 74 -7.47 1.62 -13.22
CA ASP A 74 -8.58 1.00 -12.49
C ASP A 74 -8.21 0.53 -11.07
N PHE A 75 -6.91 0.49 -10.72
CA PHE A 75 -6.47 0.00 -9.42
C PHE A 75 -6.85 0.95 -8.29
N LEU A 76 -6.69 2.26 -8.48
CA LEU A 76 -7.09 3.24 -7.48
C LEU A 76 -8.63 3.30 -7.31
N ALA A 77 -9.40 2.95 -8.35
CA ALA A 77 -10.85 2.80 -8.23
C ALA A 77 -11.23 1.71 -7.22
N GLN A 78 -10.47 0.60 -7.17
CA GLN A 78 -10.67 -0.45 -6.17
C GLN A 78 -10.34 0.03 -4.75
N ILE A 79 -9.27 0.80 -4.59
CA ILE A 79 -8.88 1.35 -3.28
C ILE A 79 -9.98 2.29 -2.77
N ILE A 80 -10.46 3.19 -3.62
CA ILE A 80 -11.54 4.11 -3.29
C ILE A 80 -12.82 3.34 -2.90
N TYR A 81 -13.20 2.34 -3.67
CA TYR A 81 -14.36 1.51 -3.37
C TYR A 81 -14.20 0.73 -2.08
N GLY A 82 -13.03 0.13 -1.82
CA GLY A 82 -12.78 -0.58 -0.58
C GLY A 82 -12.72 0.33 0.65
N VAL A 83 -12.37 1.60 0.50
CA VAL A 83 -12.48 2.58 1.59
C VAL A 83 -13.95 2.88 1.93
N THR A 84 -14.83 2.99 0.93
CA THR A 84 -16.28 3.22 1.16
C THR A 84 -17.03 1.96 1.53
N ASN A 85 -16.57 0.79 1.08
CA ASN A 85 -17.18 -0.52 1.28
C ASN A 85 -16.16 -1.56 1.80
N PRO A 86 -15.65 -1.43 3.05
CA PRO A 86 -14.57 -2.27 3.54
C PRO A 86 -14.87 -3.77 3.53
N SER A 87 -16.12 -4.17 3.78
CA SER A 87 -16.55 -5.57 3.77
C SER A 87 -16.66 -6.18 2.37
N LEU A 88 -16.68 -5.36 1.33
CA LEU A 88 -16.82 -5.77 -0.07
C LEU A 88 -15.54 -5.51 -0.87
N ALA A 89 -14.48 -5.05 -0.22
CA ALA A 89 -13.21 -4.76 -0.85
C ALA A 89 -12.62 -6.03 -1.48
N HIS A 90 -12.05 -5.88 -2.68
CA HIS A 90 -11.31 -6.99 -3.28
C HIS A 90 -10.11 -7.34 -2.37
N PRO A 91 -9.84 -8.64 -2.08
CA PRO A 91 -8.80 -9.02 -1.12
C PRO A 91 -7.41 -8.48 -1.44
N GLY A 92 -7.10 -8.29 -2.73
CA GLY A 92 -5.82 -7.74 -3.19
C GLY A 92 -5.60 -6.25 -2.94
N VAL A 93 -6.58 -5.52 -2.40
CA VAL A 93 -6.42 -4.11 -1.98
C VAL A 93 -6.85 -3.86 -0.53
N ALA A 94 -7.20 -4.91 0.22
CA ALA A 94 -7.77 -4.78 1.55
C ALA A 94 -6.78 -4.19 2.58
N ASP A 95 -5.50 -4.48 2.42
CA ASP A 95 -4.42 -3.86 3.20
C ASP A 95 -4.32 -2.36 2.91
N LEU A 96 -4.40 -1.97 1.64
CA LEU A 96 -4.35 -0.58 1.18
C LEU A 96 -5.55 0.25 1.67
N THR A 97 -6.74 -0.36 1.71
CA THR A 97 -7.97 0.34 2.13
C THR A 97 -7.99 0.58 3.64
N SER A 98 -7.32 -0.27 4.42
CA SER A 98 -7.18 -0.13 5.86
C SER A 98 -6.16 0.96 6.27
N ASN A 99 -5.19 1.26 5.41
CA ASN A 99 -4.16 2.28 5.64
C ASN A 99 -4.59 3.65 5.07
N ARG A 100 -5.13 4.50 5.94
CA ARG A 100 -5.67 5.82 5.55
C ARG A 100 -4.62 6.75 4.95
N GLU A 101 -3.40 6.73 5.47
CA GLU A 101 -2.31 7.62 5.02
C GLU A 101 -1.86 7.21 3.60
N MET A 102 -1.75 5.91 3.37
CA MET A 102 -1.43 5.35 2.06
C MET A 102 -2.53 5.64 1.04
N ALA A 103 -3.80 5.41 1.38
CA ALA A 103 -4.93 5.73 0.52
C ALA A 103 -4.94 7.23 0.14
N ALA A 104 -4.71 8.13 1.11
CA ALA A 104 -4.63 9.57 0.86
C ALA A 104 -3.47 9.94 -0.08
N LEU A 105 -2.28 9.36 0.13
CA LEU A 105 -1.12 9.58 -0.73
C LEU A 105 -1.40 9.18 -2.19
N LEU A 106 -2.01 8.01 -2.40
CA LEU A 106 -2.31 7.49 -3.73
C LEU A 106 -3.35 8.37 -4.46
N ILE A 107 -4.37 8.85 -3.74
CA ILE A 107 -5.36 9.80 -4.25
C ILE A 107 -4.70 11.12 -4.67
N ILE A 108 -3.82 11.69 -3.83
CA ILE A 108 -3.11 12.95 -4.13
C ILE A 108 -2.21 12.79 -5.36
N ARG A 109 -1.47 11.68 -5.45
CA ARG A 109 -0.60 11.39 -6.60
C ARG A 109 -1.39 11.30 -7.89
N HIS A 110 -2.50 10.58 -7.88
CA HIS A 110 -3.37 10.44 -9.03
C HIS A 110 -3.92 11.79 -9.49
N PHE A 111 -4.39 12.63 -8.56
CA PHE A 111 -4.83 13.99 -8.87
C PHE A 111 -3.71 14.81 -9.54
N LYS A 112 -2.48 14.75 -9.02
CA LYS A 112 -1.32 15.45 -9.62
C LYS A 112 -1.01 14.98 -11.05
N LYS A 113 -1.16 13.68 -11.32
CA LYS A 113 -0.84 13.07 -12.63
C LYS A 113 -1.89 13.37 -13.69
N TYR A 114 -3.17 13.32 -13.32
CA TYR A 114 -4.27 13.36 -14.29
C TYR A 114 -5.09 14.66 -14.25
N VAL A 115 -4.86 15.55 -13.27
CA VAL A 115 -5.50 16.89 -13.18
C VAL A 115 -7.03 16.79 -13.35
N GLY A 116 -7.63 15.71 -12.83
CA GLY A 116 -8.94 15.21 -13.25
C GLY A 116 -9.80 14.70 -12.09
N HIS A 117 -11.11 14.67 -12.35
CA HIS A 117 -12.17 14.86 -11.37
C HIS A 117 -12.47 13.67 -10.46
N VAL A 118 -12.42 14.00 -9.16
CA VAL A 118 -13.37 13.65 -8.09
C VAL A 118 -13.47 12.16 -7.78
N LEU A 119 -13.04 11.88 -6.54
CA LEU A 119 -13.47 10.76 -5.70
C LEU A 119 -15.01 10.52 -5.80
N PRO A 120 -15.59 9.55 -5.10
CA PRO A 120 -17.04 9.39 -5.09
C PRO A 120 -17.83 10.40 -4.22
N PRO A 121 -17.72 11.75 -4.35
CA PRO A 121 -18.87 12.58 -3.93
C PRO A 121 -19.90 12.93 -5.02
N LEU A 122 -19.67 12.64 -6.31
CA LEU A 122 -20.63 12.99 -7.37
C LEU A 122 -21.74 11.93 -7.51
N GLN A 123 -22.98 12.38 -7.76
CA GLN A 123 -24.15 11.50 -7.86
C GLN A 123 -23.99 10.34 -8.87
N PRO A 124 -23.44 10.55 -10.09
CA PRO A 124 -23.26 9.44 -11.03
C PRO A 124 -22.31 8.35 -10.51
N SER A 125 -21.27 8.72 -9.76
CA SER A 125 -20.35 7.76 -9.15
C SER A 125 -21.03 6.97 -8.02
N ARG A 126 -21.95 7.60 -7.27
CA ARG A 126 -22.74 6.92 -6.22
C ARG A 126 -23.71 5.90 -6.79
N ASP A 127 -24.39 6.23 -7.89
CA ASP A 127 -25.32 5.31 -8.53
C ASP A 127 -24.59 4.06 -9.07
N LEU A 128 -23.36 4.24 -9.56
CA LEU A 128 -22.48 3.14 -9.96
C LEU A 128 -21.97 2.31 -8.78
N GLN A 129 -21.62 2.94 -7.66
CA GLN A 129 -21.27 2.20 -6.44
C GLN A 129 -22.43 1.33 -5.99
N ALA A 130 -23.64 1.87 -5.90
CA ALA A 130 -24.82 1.13 -5.46
C ALA A 130 -25.15 -0.06 -6.38
N ASN A 131 -25.01 0.11 -7.69
CA ASN A 131 -25.18 -1.00 -8.65
C ASN A 131 -24.08 -2.05 -8.51
N HIS A 132 -22.83 -1.62 -8.33
CA HIS A 132 -21.69 -2.53 -8.19
C HIS A 132 -21.73 -3.30 -6.87
N GLU A 133 -22.20 -2.69 -5.78
CA GLU A 133 -22.43 -3.35 -4.48
C GLU A 133 -23.38 -4.54 -4.61
N GLN A 134 -24.47 -4.40 -5.38
CA GLN A 134 -25.41 -5.50 -5.61
C GLN A 134 -24.74 -6.67 -6.36
N VAL A 135 -23.91 -6.36 -7.36
CA VAL A 135 -23.17 -7.37 -8.14
C VAL A 135 -22.15 -8.08 -7.25
N VAL A 136 -21.32 -7.34 -6.52
CA VAL A 136 -20.29 -7.90 -5.65
C VAL A 136 -20.91 -8.74 -4.54
N GLN A 137 -22.00 -8.29 -3.92
CA GLN A 137 -22.69 -9.04 -2.88
C GLN A 137 -23.23 -10.37 -3.42
N ALA A 138 -23.78 -10.38 -4.64
CA ALA A 138 -24.24 -11.61 -5.30
C ALA A 138 -23.07 -12.58 -5.59
N GLU A 139 -21.91 -12.05 -5.99
CA GLU A 139 -20.70 -12.84 -6.23
C GLU A 139 -20.13 -13.46 -4.95
N ILE A 140 -20.04 -12.68 -3.87
CA ILE A 140 -19.60 -13.16 -2.55
C ILE A 140 -20.54 -14.26 -2.05
N ASN A 141 -21.85 -14.05 -2.15
CA ASN A 141 -22.84 -15.04 -1.75
C ASN A 141 -22.75 -16.33 -2.59
N ALA A 142 -22.28 -16.21 -3.84
CA ALA A 142 -22.02 -17.34 -4.72
C ALA A 142 -20.61 -17.96 -4.53
N GLY A 143 -19.82 -17.50 -3.55
CA GLY A 143 -18.45 -17.97 -3.29
C GLY A 143 -17.43 -17.57 -4.37
N ARG A 144 -17.73 -16.56 -5.18
CA ARG A 144 -16.87 -16.06 -6.24
C ARG A 144 -16.01 -14.89 -5.75
N ARG A 145 -14.93 -14.61 -6.50
CA ARG A 145 -14.14 -13.40 -6.27
C ARG A 145 -14.93 -12.17 -6.74
N PRO A 146 -14.94 -11.08 -5.97
CA PRO A 146 -15.56 -9.82 -6.39
C PRO A 146 -14.99 -9.34 -7.73
N SER A 147 -15.86 -8.94 -8.63
CA SER A 147 -15.51 -8.23 -9.85
C SER A 147 -15.02 -6.82 -9.54
N LEU A 148 -14.22 -6.25 -10.45
CA LEU A 148 -13.57 -4.95 -10.27
C LEU A 148 -14.55 -3.82 -10.61
N VAL A 149 -14.52 -2.74 -9.82
CA VAL A 149 -15.27 -1.51 -10.13
C VAL A 149 -14.48 -0.62 -11.11
N SER A 150 -15.14 0.07 -12.03
CA SER A 150 -14.52 1.16 -12.78
C SER A 150 -15.50 2.34 -12.81
N TYR A 151 -15.00 3.55 -12.53
CA TYR A 151 -15.82 4.76 -12.55
C TYR A 151 -15.66 5.46 -13.90
N PRO A 152 -16.77 5.85 -14.57
CA PRO A 152 -16.70 6.61 -15.80
C PRO A 152 -16.14 8.00 -15.53
N ASN A 153 -15.35 8.50 -16.48
CA ASN A 153 -14.58 9.74 -16.40
C ASN A 153 -13.36 9.70 -15.46
N TRP A 154 -12.66 8.56 -15.48
CA TRP A 154 -11.22 8.50 -15.25
C TRP A 154 -10.43 8.80 -16.52
#